data_AF-A0A4Q9GYZ4-F1
#
_entry.id   AF-A0A4Q9GYZ4-F1
#
_cell.length_a   1.000
_cell.length_b   1.000
_cell.length_c   1.000
_cell.angle_alpha   90.00
_cell.angle_beta   90.00
_cell.angle_gamma   90.00
#
_symmetry.space_group_name_H-M   'P 1'
#
loop_
_entity.id
_entity.type
_entity.pdbx_description
1 polymer ?
#
loop_
_entity_poly.entity_id
_entity_poly.type
_entity_poly.pdbx_seq_one_letter_code
_entity_poly.pdbx_strand_id
1 'polypeptide(L)'
;MPQLRTLGPAVALEAPARTPRTPVTVTVAPSRIEGTGAYAGQAIAARSKVGEMRGERIGLKESHARARAAREASGHVFMVTLSARHALDVSASDSPLRFANHSCAPNLHLKVEQGRVAFYALRDIAEGEELSADYGETHHRGRLACRCGAPTCRGWL
;
A
#
# COMPACT_ATOMS: atom_id res chain seq x y z
N MET A 1 22.97 0.00 63.70
CA MET A 1 21.82 -0.47 62.86
C MET A 1 21.50 0.63 61.85
N PRO A 2 21.99 0.57 60.60
CA PRO A 2 21.63 1.57 59.61
C PRO A 2 20.21 1.31 59.10
N GLN A 3 19.40 2.37 58.99
CA GLN A 3 18.01 2.29 58.53
C GLN A 3 17.94 2.06 57.02
N LEU A 4 17.18 1.05 56.59
CA LEU A 4 16.85 0.83 55.18
C LEU A 4 16.01 2.01 54.67
N ARG A 5 16.54 2.75 53.68
CA ARG A 5 15.77 3.72 52.90
C ARG A 5 14.85 2.96 51.95
N THR A 6 13.54 3.20 52.05
CA THR A 6 12.55 2.71 51.09
C THR A 6 12.77 3.37 49.73
N LEU A 7 12.98 2.56 48.70
CA LEU A 7 12.99 3.01 47.31
C LEU A 7 11.55 3.39 46.93
N GLY A 8 11.35 4.62 46.46
CA GLY A 8 10.05 5.09 45.95
C GLY A 8 9.59 4.28 44.72
N PRO A 9 8.30 4.36 44.36
CA PRO A 9 7.75 3.56 43.27
C PRO A 9 8.46 3.88 41.95
N ALA A 10 8.80 2.83 41.20
CA ALA A 10 9.37 2.95 39.88
C ALA A 10 8.40 3.71 38.96
N VAL A 11 8.83 4.87 38.47
CA VAL A 11 8.12 5.60 37.41
C VAL A 11 8.13 4.72 36.17
N ALA A 12 6.97 4.19 35.80
CA ALA A 12 6.81 3.47 34.55
C ALA A 12 7.03 4.46 33.40
N LEU A 13 8.11 4.26 32.64
CA LEU A 13 8.33 4.97 31.39
C LEU A 13 7.22 4.55 30.42
N GLU A 14 6.29 5.46 30.13
CA GLU A 14 5.28 5.25 29.10
C GLU A 14 5.97 4.98 27.75
N ALA A 15 5.53 3.91 27.08
CA ALA A 15 6.01 3.58 25.75
C ALA A 15 5.69 4.72 24.77
N PRO A 16 6.59 5.05 23.83
CA PRO A 16 6.37 6.16 22.92
C PRO A 16 5.09 5.96 22.09
N ALA A 17 4.31 7.02 21.96
CA ALA A 17 3.09 7.04 21.17
C ALA A 17 3.38 6.54 19.74
N ARG A 18 2.52 5.64 19.23
CA ARG A 18 2.61 5.15 17.86
C ARG A 18 2.45 6.32 16.88
N THR A 19 3.44 6.50 16.02
CA THR A 19 3.44 7.51 14.95
C THR A 19 2.16 7.40 14.09
N PRO A 20 1.53 8.52 13.67
CA PRO A 20 0.33 8.50 12.84
C PRO A 20 0.53 7.64 11.58
N ARG A 21 -0.49 6.84 11.26
CA ARG A 21 -0.40 5.71 10.31
C ARG A 21 -0.45 6.10 8.82
N THR A 22 -0.73 7.36 8.51
CA THR A 22 -0.64 7.93 7.16
C THR A 22 -0.40 9.43 7.34
N PRO A 23 0.81 9.98 7.14
CA PRO A 23 1.06 11.41 7.34
C PRO A 23 0.45 12.29 6.25
N VAL A 24 -0.12 11.68 5.21
CA VAL A 24 -0.67 12.35 4.03
C VAL A 24 -2.15 12.01 3.86
N THR A 25 -2.96 13.04 3.59
CA THR A 25 -4.36 12.86 3.22
C THR A 25 -4.45 12.23 1.84
N VAL A 26 -5.20 11.13 1.71
CA VAL A 26 -5.47 10.46 0.43
C VAL A 26 -6.98 10.34 0.28
N THR A 27 -7.50 10.78 -0.86
CA THR A 27 -8.92 10.69 -1.20
C THR A 27 -9.15 9.62 -2.27
N VAL A 28 -10.41 9.19 -2.43
CA VAL A 28 -10.80 8.16 -3.39
C VAL A 28 -11.88 8.73 -4.30
N ALA A 29 -11.71 8.59 -5.61
CA ALA A 29 -12.63 9.13 -6.62
C ALA A 29 -12.62 8.26 -7.89
N PRO A 30 -13.55 8.44 -8.84
CA PRO A 30 -13.49 7.80 -10.15
C PRO A 30 -12.15 8.08 -10.86
N SER A 31 -11.53 7.02 -11.37
CA SER A 31 -10.21 7.07 -11.98
C SER A 31 -10.24 7.38 -13.47
N ARG A 32 -9.17 8.02 -13.97
CA ARG A 32 -8.91 8.13 -15.41
C ARG A 32 -8.21 6.90 -15.99
N ILE A 33 -7.61 6.07 -15.15
CA ILE A 33 -6.91 4.84 -15.51
C ILE A 33 -7.88 3.66 -15.51
N GLU A 34 -8.49 3.38 -14.35
CA GLU A 34 -9.35 2.21 -14.16
C GLU A 34 -10.25 2.40 -12.92
N GLY A 35 -11.56 2.27 -13.10
CA GLY A 35 -12.54 2.20 -12.01
C GLY A 35 -12.41 3.33 -11.00
N THR A 36 -11.83 3.01 -9.85
CA THR A 36 -11.64 3.89 -8.70
C THR A 36 -10.17 4.12 -8.44
N GLY A 37 -9.76 5.37 -8.25
CA GLY A 37 -8.38 5.79 -8.04
C GLY A 37 -8.16 6.41 -6.67
N ALA A 38 -6.93 6.31 -6.18
CA ALA A 38 -6.44 7.06 -5.02
C ALA A 38 -5.84 8.40 -5.48
N TYR A 39 -6.11 9.48 -4.76
CA TYR A 39 -5.67 10.84 -5.11
C TYR A 39 -4.96 11.50 -3.94
N ALA A 40 -3.93 12.29 -4.23
CA ALA A 40 -3.26 13.10 -3.23
C ALA A 40 -4.21 14.19 -2.71
N GLY A 41 -4.56 14.17 -1.43
CA GLY A 41 -5.40 15.21 -0.80
C GLY A 41 -4.63 16.46 -0.37
N GLN A 42 -3.33 16.50 -0.64
CA GLN A 42 -2.43 17.61 -0.41
C GLN A 42 -1.16 17.40 -1.26
N ALA A 43 -0.33 18.43 -1.42
CA ALA A 43 0.99 18.26 -2.04
C ALA A 43 1.88 17.32 -1.22
N ILE A 44 2.63 16.43 -1.91
CA ILE A 44 3.50 15.43 -1.28
C ILE A 44 4.91 15.60 -1.83
N ALA A 45 5.87 15.84 -0.93
CA ALA A 45 7.27 15.94 -1.33
C ALA A 45 7.85 14.59 -1.72
N ALA A 46 8.76 14.58 -2.69
CA ALA A 46 9.51 13.41 -3.13
C ALA A 46 10.12 12.65 -1.94
N ARG A 47 10.19 11.32 -2.05
CA ARG A 47 10.74 10.38 -1.05
C ARG A 47 9.96 10.33 0.28
N SER A 48 8.91 11.12 0.45
CA SER A 48 8.05 11.06 1.62
C SER A 48 7.29 9.74 1.67
N LYS A 49 7.11 9.21 2.88
CA LYS A 49 6.19 8.09 3.10
C LYS A 49 4.77 8.60 2.96
N VAL A 50 4.03 8.05 2.00
CA VAL A 50 2.63 8.41 1.76
C VAL A 50 1.72 7.68 2.73
N GLY A 51 1.93 6.38 2.91
CA GLY A 51 1.11 5.59 3.82
C GLY A 51 1.51 4.13 3.88
N GLU A 52 0.77 3.39 4.70
CA GLU A 52 0.83 1.93 4.75
C GLU A 52 -0.52 1.34 4.35
N MET A 53 -0.46 0.10 3.85
CA MET A 53 -1.65 -0.71 3.63
C MET A 53 -1.54 -1.99 4.46
N ARG A 54 -2.62 -2.29 5.17
CA ARG A 54 -2.76 -3.50 5.98
C ARG A 54 -3.79 -4.42 5.36
N GLY A 55 -3.68 -5.70 5.69
CA GLY A 55 -4.56 -6.73 5.19
C GLY A 55 -4.38 -8.02 5.97
N GLU A 56 -5.07 -9.05 5.53
CA GLU A 56 -4.92 -10.40 6.07
C GLU A 56 -3.63 -11.03 5.52
N ARG A 57 -2.74 -11.48 6.40
CA ARG A 57 -1.56 -12.23 5.97
C ARG A 57 -1.95 -13.68 5.72
N ILE A 58 -1.84 -14.12 4.47
CA ILE A 58 -2.22 -15.46 4.03
C ILE A 58 -1.04 -16.19 3.37
N GLY A 59 -1.15 -17.51 3.25
CA GLY A 59 -0.18 -18.32 2.50
C GLY A 59 -0.21 -18.00 1.00
N LEU A 60 0.91 -18.12 0.30
CA LEU A 60 1.01 -17.78 -1.12
C LEU A 60 0.06 -18.63 -2.00
N LYS A 61 -0.09 -19.92 -1.69
CA LYS A 61 -1.03 -20.81 -2.40
C LYS A 61 -2.48 -20.34 -2.28
N GLU A 62 -2.87 -19.93 -1.07
CA GLU A 62 -4.20 -19.39 -0.78
C GLU A 62 -4.42 -18.07 -1.51
N SER A 63 -3.44 -17.17 -1.47
CA SER A 63 -3.48 -15.89 -2.22
C SER A 63 -3.70 -16.11 -3.71
N HIS A 64 -3.01 -17.08 -4.32
CA HIS A 64 -3.24 -17.42 -5.73
C HIS A 64 -4.65 -17.95 -5.98
N ALA A 65 -5.24 -18.70 -5.06
CA ALA A 65 -6.62 -19.19 -5.19
C ALA A 65 -7.62 -18.03 -5.12
N ARG A 66 -7.49 -17.16 -4.11
CA ARG A 66 -8.33 -15.96 -3.95
C ARG A 66 -8.17 -14.99 -5.13
N ALA A 67 -6.95 -14.77 -5.61
CA ALA A 67 -6.69 -13.92 -6.79
C ALA A 67 -7.39 -14.43 -8.05
N ARG A 68 -7.39 -15.75 -8.29
CA ARG A 68 -8.11 -16.33 -9.43
C ARG A 68 -9.61 -16.11 -9.30
N ALA A 69 -10.19 -16.42 -8.14
CA ALA A 69 -11.61 -16.22 -7.88
C ALA A 69 -12.02 -14.75 -8.02
N ALA A 70 -11.24 -13.82 -7.46
CA ALA A 70 -11.51 -12.38 -7.55
C ALA A 70 -11.43 -11.87 -9.00
N ARG A 71 -10.41 -12.29 -9.76
CA ARG A 71 -10.29 -11.96 -11.19
C ARG A 71 -11.50 -12.46 -11.99
N GLU A 72 -12.01 -13.65 -11.70
CA GLU A 72 -13.17 -14.22 -12.39
C GLU A 72 -14.49 -13.55 -11.98
N ALA A 73 -14.61 -13.12 -10.72
CA ALA A 73 -15.82 -12.49 -10.21
C ALA A 73 -15.94 -11.00 -10.56
N SER A 74 -14.86 -10.23 -10.43
CA SER A 74 -14.87 -8.77 -10.59
C SER A 74 -13.78 -8.21 -11.48
N GLY A 75 -12.75 -9.00 -11.82
CA GLY A 75 -11.58 -8.51 -12.54
C GLY A 75 -10.56 -7.77 -11.67
N HIS A 76 -10.89 -7.44 -10.41
CA HIS A 76 -10.00 -6.71 -9.50
C HIS A 76 -9.33 -7.67 -8.50
N VAL A 77 -8.00 -7.54 -8.36
CA VAL A 77 -7.20 -8.39 -7.47
C VAL A 77 -6.43 -7.52 -6.48
N PHE A 78 -6.68 -7.75 -5.18
CA PHE A 78 -6.08 -7.00 -4.08
C PHE A 78 -5.11 -7.87 -3.28
N MET A 79 -4.10 -8.42 -3.97
CA MET A 79 -3.10 -9.32 -3.39
C MET A 79 -1.70 -8.75 -3.56
N VAL A 80 -0.94 -8.68 -2.46
CA VAL A 80 0.46 -8.20 -2.48
C VAL A 80 1.38 -9.32 -1.97
N THR A 81 2.28 -9.79 -2.82
CA THR A 81 3.26 -10.81 -2.43
C THR A 81 4.23 -10.23 -1.40
N LEU A 82 4.35 -10.88 -0.24
CA LEU A 82 5.26 -10.47 0.83
C LEU A 82 6.59 -11.23 0.81
N SER A 83 6.55 -12.49 0.40
CA SER A 83 7.70 -13.41 0.35
C SER A 83 7.33 -14.64 -0.49
N ALA A 84 8.28 -15.56 -0.67
CA ALA A 84 8.02 -16.86 -1.32
C ALA A 84 6.95 -17.74 -0.62
N ARG A 85 6.54 -17.41 0.61
CA ARG A 85 5.57 -18.20 1.38
C ARG A 85 4.28 -17.47 1.73
N HIS A 86 4.29 -16.14 1.69
CA HIS A 86 3.19 -15.33 2.21
C HIS A 86 2.85 -14.18 1.28
N ALA A 87 1.58 -13.82 1.29
CA ALA A 87 1.03 -12.62 0.67
C ALA A 87 0.14 -11.88 1.66
N LEU A 88 -0.24 -10.67 1.30
CA LEU A 88 -1.19 -9.83 2.00
C LEU A 88 -2.44 -9.68 1.13
N ASP A 89 -3.58 -10.13 1.65
CA ASP A 89 -4.89 -9.87 1.07
C ASP A 89 -5.40 -8.52 1.62
N VAL A 90 -5.44 -7.52 0.75
CA VAL A 90 -5.84 -6.15 1.08
C VAL A 90 -7.26 -5.83 0.59
N SER A 91 -8.04 -6.83 0.19
CA SER A 91 -9.42 -6.66 -0.29
C SER A 91 -10.28 -5.94 0.76
N ALA A 92 -10.08 -6.25 2.03
CA ALA A 92 -10.79 -5.63 3.17
C ALA A 92 -10.04 -4.43 3.80
N SER A 93 -8.97 -3.92 3.18
CA SER A 93 -8.19 -2.82 3.74
C SER A 93 -8.99 -1.52 3.82
N ASP A 94 -8.86 -0.79 4.91
CA ASP A 94 -9.41 0.57 5.06
C ASP A 94 -8.53 1.64 4.40
N SER A 95 -7.31 1.29 4.02
CA SER A 95 -6.38 2.22 3.40
C SER A 95 -6.85 2.62 2.00
N PRO A 96 -7.03 3.92 1.71
CA PRO A 96 -7.42 4.38 0.37
C PRO A 96 -6.35 4.04 -0.68
N LEU A 97 -5.11 3.80 -0.27
CA LEU A 97 -4.02 3.37 -1.14
C LEU A 97 -4.26 1.99 -1.79
N ARG A 98 -5.25 1.20 -1.34
CA ARG A 98 -5.66 -0.02 -2.06
C ARG A 98 -6.22 0.28 -3.45
N PHE A 99 -6.64 1.52 -3.70
CA PHE A 99 -7.11 2.01 -5.00
C PHE A 99 -6.01 2.72 -5.80
N ALA A 100 -4.75 2.64 -5.39
CA ALA A 100 -3.64 3.13 -6.20
C ALA A 100 -3.50 2.25 -7.46
N ASN A 101 -3.88 2.81 -8.60
CA ASN A 101 -3.89 2.10 -9.87
C ASN A 101 -2.48 1.82 -10.40
N HIS A 102 -2.40 0.92 -11.37
CA HIS A 102 -1.15 0.69 -12.06
C HIS A 102 -0.78 1.85 -12.99
N SER A 103 0.49 2.27 -12.96
CA SER A 103 1.10 3.04 -14.04
C SER A 103 2.49 2.52 -14.39
N CYS A 104 2.81 2.49 -15.70
CA CYS A 104 4.17 2.20 -16.19
C CYS A 104 5.13 3.40 -15.99
N ALA A 105 4.60 4.58 -15.66
CA ALA A 105 5.34 5.74 -15.19
C ALA A 105 4.74 6.21 -13.85
N PRO A 106 4.93 5.43 -12.76
CA PRO A 106 4.24 5.67 -11.50
C PRO A 106 4.81 6.88 -10.75
N ASN A 107 4.01 7.43 -9.83
CA ASN A 107 4.47 8.44 -8.88
C ASN A 107 4.66 7.87 -7.46
N LEU A 108 4.28 6.61 -7.21
CA LEU A 108 4.55 5.88 -5.98
C LEU A 108 5.48 4.68 -6.19
N HIS A 109 6.31 4.44 -5.19
CA HIS A 109 7.05 3.20 -4.99
C HIS A 109 6.39 2.38 -3.88
N LEU A 110 6.00 1.15 -4.20
CA LEU A 110 5.51 0.17 -3.24
C LEU A 110 6.69 -0.61 -2.66
N LYS A 111 6.89 -0.46 -1.35
CA LYS A 111 7.97 -1.11 -0.59
C LYS A 111 7.38 -2.17 0.34
N VAL A 112 7.85 -3.41 0.19
CA VAL A 112 7.51 -4.51 1.09
C VAL A 112 8.68 -4.75 2.04
N GLU A 113 8.51 -4.41 3.32
CA GLU A 113 9.53 -4.63 4.34
C GLU A 113 8.93 -5.18 5.63
N GLN A 114 9.57 -6.20 6.20
CA GLN A 114 9.16 -6.82 7.47
C GLN A 114 7.67 -7.22 7.48
N GLY A 115 7.15 -7.67 6.34
CA GLY A 115 5.76 -8.08 6.16
C GLY A 115 4.75 -6.93 6.12
N ARG A 116 5.20 -5.69 5.93
CA ARG A 116 4.35 -4.50 5.75
C ARG A 116 4.48 -3.97 4.34
N VAL A 117 3.40 -3.39 3.83
CA VAL A 117 3.35 -2.71 2.54
C VAL A 117 3.28 -1.21 2.79
N ALA A 118 4.31 -0.49 2.36
CA ALA A 118 4.41 0.95 2.50
C ALA A 118 4.57 1.62 1.13
N PHE A 119 3.99 2.81 0.98
CA PHE A 119 4.08 3.60 -0.24
C PHE A 119 4.93 4.84 0.00
N TYR A 120 5.81 5.13 -0.94
CA TYR A 120 6.68 6.29 -0.92
C TYR A 120 6.55 7.09 -2.22
N ALA A 121 6.58 8.41 -2.14
CA ALA A 121 6.56 9.27 -3.33
C ALA A 121 7.88 9.16 -4.10
N LEU A 122 7.82 8.95 -5.41
CA LEU A 122 9.00 8.89 -6.29
C LEU A 122 9.51 10.28 -6.69
N ARG A 123 8.59 11.25 -6.75
CA ARG A 123 8.82 12.67 -7.07
C ARG A 123 7.86 13.52 -6.25
N ASP A 124 7.92 14.84 -6.40
CA ASP A 124 6.89 15.71 -5.87
C ASP A 124 5.55 15.40 -6.58
N ILE A 125 4.48 15.32 -5.80
CA ILE A 125 3.11 15.00 -6.25
C ILE A 125 2.23 16.18 -5.88
N ALA A 126 1.50 16.70 -6.87
CA ALA A 126 0.58 17.81 -6.64
C ALA A 126 -0.68 17.35 -5.89
N GLU A 127 -1.35 18.27 -5.18
CA GLU A 127 -2.70 18.03 -4.69
C GLU A 127 -3.65 17.71 -5.86
N GLY A 128 -4.53 16.74 -5.67
CA GLY A 128 -5.47 16.26 -6.67
C GLY A 128 -4.86 15.32 -7.73
N GLU A 129 -3.56 15.04 -7.68
CA GLU A 129 -2.91 14.12 -8.61
C GLU A 129 -3.26 12.65 -8.28
N GLU A 130 -3.52 11.84 -9.31
CA GLU A 130 -3.81 10.42 -9.13
C GLU A 130 -2.54 9.66 -8.71
N LEU A 131 -2.63 8.94 -7.60
CA LEU A 131 -1.58 8.12 -7.05
C LEU A 131 -1.55 6.76 -7.76
N SER A 132 -0.39 6.40 -8.30
CA SER A 132 -0.20 5.16 -9.06
C SER A 132 1.12 4.50 -8.73
N ALA A 133 1.14 3.17 -8.79
CA ALA A 133 2.31 2.35 -8.52
C ALA A 133 2.60 1.40 -9.70
N ASP A 134 3.86 0.99 -9.86
CA ASP A 134 4.14 -0.18 -10.69
C ASP A 134 3.79 -1.44 -9.90
N TYR A 135 2.93 -2.29 -10.45
CA TYR A 135 2.53 -3.55 -9.81
C TYR A 135 3.59 -4.63 -9.96
N GLY A 136 4.59 -4.44 -10.85
CA GLY A 136 5.57 -5.47 -11.16
C GLY A 136 4.92 -6.66 -11.87
N GLU A 137 5.25 -7.87 -11.44
CA GLU A 137 4.62 -9.10 -11.93
C GLU A 137 3.25 -9.29 -11.28
N THR A 138 2.21 -9.48 -12.10
CA THR A 138 0.82 -9.53 -11.62
C THR A 138 0.16 -10.90 -11.81
N HIS A 139 -0.93 -11.13 -11.09
CA HIS A 139 -1.77 -12.32 -11.25
C HIS A 139 -2.56 -12.37 -12.58
N HIS A 140 -2.49 -11.31 -13.39
CA HIS A 140 -3.10 -11.25 -14.72
C HIS A 140 -2.25 -11.93 -15.79
N ARG A 141 -0.95 -12.17 -15.54
CA ARG A 141 -0.04 -12.92 -16.42
C ARG A 141 0.01 -12.35 -17.85
N GLY A 142 0.07 -11.03 -17.98
CA GLY A 142 0.12 -10.34 -19.28
C GLY A 142 -1.20 -10.35 -20.05
N ARG A 143 -2.33 -10.60 -19.39
CA ARG A 143 -3.66 -10.70 -20.04
C ARG A 143 -4.55 -9.51 -19.75
N LEU A 144 -4.18 -8.62 -18.82
CA LEU A 144 -4.95 -7.42 -18.55
C LEU A 144 -4.37 -6.25 -19.33
N ALA A 145 -5.17 -5.64 -20.21
CA ALA A 145 -4.75 -4.46 -20.96
C ALA A 145 -4.43 -3.30 -20.01
N CYS A 146 -3.22 -2.74 -20.12
CA CYS A 146 -2.80 -1.60 -19.33
C CYS A 146 -3.38 -0.30 -19.90
N ARG A 147 -4.12 0.44 -19.07
CA ARG A 147 -4.78 1.70 -19.43
C ARG A 147 -4.14 2.94 -18.79
N CYS A 148 -2.88 2.84 -18.35
CA CYS A 148 -2.24 3.90 -17.57
C CYS A 148 -1.93 5.19 -18.36
N GLY A 149 -1.95 5.14 -19.70
CA GLY A 149 -1.69 6.32 -20.55
C GLY A 149 -0.24 6.80 -20.58
N ALA A 150 0.70 6.13 -19.89
CA ALA A 150 2.11 6.50 -19.91
C ALA A 150 2.69 6.36 -21.34
N PRO A 151 3.55 7.28 -21.82
CA PRO A 151 4.21 7.17 -23.12
C PRO A 151 5.02 5.87 -23.29
N THR A 152 5.56 5.36 -22.18
CA THR A 152 6.33 4.11 -22.10
C THR A 152 5.50 2.93 -21.57
N CYS A 153 4.19 2.94 -21.83
CA CYS A 153 3.29 1.88 -21.37
C CYS A 153 3.69 0.52 -21.95
N ARG A 154 3.74 -0.51 -21.08
CA ARG A 154 4.00 -1.92 -21.47
C ARG A 154 2.85 -2.57 -22.24
N GLY A 155 1.68 -1.92 -22.30
CA GLY A 155 0.47 -2.41 -22.96
C GLY A 155 -0.33 -3.45 -22.16
N TRP A 156 0.34 -4.28 -21.34
CA TRP A 156 -0.29 -5.40 -20.63
C TRP A 156 0.29 -5.63 -19.23
N LEU A 157 -0.54 -6.19 -18.34
CA LEU A 157 -0.23 -6.63 -16.97
C LEU A 157 -0.55 -8.10 -16.77
#